data_AF-A0A1Q7SZ93-F1
#
_entry.id   AF-A0A1Q7SZ93-F1
#
_cell.length_a   1.000
_cell.length_b   1.000
_cell.length_c   1.000
_cell.angle_alpha   90.00
_cell.angle_beta   90.00
_cell.angle_gamma   90.00
#
_symmetry.space_group_name_H-M   'P 1'
#
loop_
_entity.id
_entity.type
_entity.pdbx_description
1 polymer ?
#
loop_
_entity_poly.entity_id
_entity_poly.type
_entity_poly.pdbx_seq_one_letter_code
_entity_poly.pdbx_strand_id
1 'polypeptide(L)'
;MQMIKEELLEIRKKYGDERRTEIVYKAEEFSVEDMIAEENVVITISHGGFIKRFPVSGYRRQGRGGRGVTGATTKEDDFIEHVFVASTHNYILIFTDKGRCYWLKVHEIPESGRASRGKSIVNLVAKQPDENIAAFVPVQEFDDKHFVAMVTVNGIIKKTTLSEFGNVRRNGITAISMRKDDIVKDVKLTDGSEDIIIGTHNGMAIRFSEKEARPMGRSASGVRAITLNKGDKVVGAVDIKRRTTSILIVTEHGFGKRSELDEYPPKHRGGKGVITLRVTDKTGKMVGIKEIQETDDIVVVTAKGVIIRQPAKEIRLIGRISQGVRLIRLEAGDQVGDVAVVPSEEDKEELKVEAAVEPGGETEQAPQPSLFESTDATAGKPPVKKAKGGKAEKQPAGSKAGQKKSGGKGKKK
;
A
#
# COMPACT_ATOMS: atom_id res chain seq x y z
N MET A 1 -8.77 -29.64 -69.60
CA MET A 1 -8.96 -28.78 -68.41
C MET A 1 -10.43 -28.59 -68.06
N GLN A 2 -11.30 -28.12 -68.97
CA GLN A 2 -12.68 -27.75 -68.63
C GLN A 2 -13.50 -28.93 -68.06
N MET A 3 -13.51 -30.08 -68.74
CA MET A 3 -14.07 -31.35 -68.26
C MET A 3 -13.59 -31.73 -66.84
N ILE A 4 -12.27 -31.66 -66.58
CA ILE A 4 -11.67 -31.96 -65.25
C ILE A 4 -12.21 -31.01 -64.17
N LYS A 5 -12.47 -29.73 -64.51
CA LYS A 5 -13.08 -28.76 -63.59
C LYS A 5 -14.54 -29.11 -63.30
N GLU A 6 -15.28 -29.61 -64.29
CA GLU A 6 -16.67 -30.04 -64.16
C GLU A 6 -16.77 -31.32 -63.31
N GLU A 7 -15.92 -32.32 -63.55
CA GLU A 7 -15.80 -33.55 -62.74
C GLU A 7 -15.48 -33.24 -61.27
N LEU A 8 -14.49 -32.37 -61.00
CA LEU A 8 -14.13 -31.96 -59.63
C LEU A 8 -15.25 -31.19 -58.93
N LEU A 9 -16.04 -30.40 -59.66
CA LEU A 9 -17.22 -29.72 -59.12
C LEU A 9 -18.36 -30.70 -58.82
N GLU A 10 -18.55 -31.74 -59.64
CA GLU A 10 -19.54 -32.78 -59.39
C GLU A 10 -19.16 -33.66 -58.18
N ILE A 11 -17.89 -34.03 -58.04
CA ILE A 11 -17.35 -34.72 -56.86
C ILE A 11 -17.57 -33.85 -55.60
N ARG A 12 -17.24 -32.56 -55.66
CA ARG A 12 -17.49 -31.62 -54.55
C ARG A 12 -18.99 -31.52 -54.20
N LYS A 13 -19.89 -31.63 -55.19
CA LYS A 13 -21.34 -31.60 -54.96
C LYS A 13 -21.91 -32.91 -54.39
N LYS A 14 -21.27 -34.05 -54.66
CA LYS A 14 -21.67 -35.38 -54.16
C LYS A 14 -21.11 -35.71 -52.77
N TYR A 15 -19.92 -35.20 -52.45
CA TYR A 15 -19.16 -35.61 -51.26
C TYR A 15 -18.64 -34.45 -50.39
N GLY A 16 -19.08 -33.20 -50.64
CA GLY A 16 -18.72 -32.07 -49.80
C GLY A 16 -19.56 -32.03 -48.52
N ASP A 17 -18.91 -32.13 -47.36
CA ASP A 17 -19.50 -31.90 -46.05
C ASP A 17 -19.21 -30.48 -45.52
N GLU A 18 -19.94 -30.07 -44.48
CA GLU A 18 -19.58 -28.87 -43.72
C GLU A 18 -18.38 -29.15 -42.82
N ARG A 19 -17.53 -28.14 -42.63
CA ARG A 19 -16.27 -28.31 -41.90
C ARG A 19 -16.54 -28.60 -40.42
N ARG A 20 -16.47 -29.87 -40.04
CA ARG A 20 -16.69 -30.41 -38.68
C ARG A 20 -15.74 -29.92 -37.57
N THR A 21 -14.81 -29.00 -37.86
CA THR A 21 -13.87 -28.42 -36.90
C THR A 21 -13.78 -26.92 -37.09
N GLU A 22 -14.01 -26.15 -36.03
CA GLU A 22 -13.79 -24.72 -36.06
C GLU A 22 -12.29 -24.40 -36.05
N ILE A 23 -11.86 -23.39 -36.82
CA ILE A 23 -10.52 -22.80 -36.68
C ILE A 23 -10.68 -21.53 -35.85
N VAL A 24 -10.51 -21.67 -34.54
CA VAL A 24 -10.51 -20.53 -33.63
C VAL A 24 -9.17 -19.80 -33.80
N TYR A 25 -9.15 -18.76 -34.66
CA TYR A 25 -7.93 -18.00 -35.01
C TYR A 25 -7.26 -17.31 -33.82
N LYS A 26 -7.98 -17.15 -32.71
CA LYS A 26 -7.45 -16.82 -31.40
C LYS A 26 -7.94 -17.86 -30.39
N ALA A 27 -7.07 -18.80 -30.02
CA ALA A 27 -6.98 -19.07 -28.59
C ALA A 27 -6.70 -17.72 -27.91
N GLU A 28 -7.34 -17.43 -26.79
CA GLU A 28 -7.02 -16.24 -26.02
C GLU A 28 -5.52 -16.27 -25.71
N GLU A 29 -4.84 -15.13 -25.90
CA GLU A 29 -3.40 -15.02 -25.69
C GLU A 29 -3.16 -15.11 -24.18
N PHE A 30 -3.06 -16.35 -23.66
CA PHE A 30 -2.68 -16.65 -22.28
C PHE A 30 -1.49 -15.78 -21.92
N SER A 31 -1.77 -14.74 -21.15
CA SER A 31 -0.73 -13.84 -20.71
C SER A 31 0.11 -14.59 -19.67
N VAL A 32 1.35 -14.14 -19.48
CA VAL A 32 2.16 -14.65 -18.36
C VAL A 32 1.49 -14.34 -17.02
N GLU A 33 0.56 -13.38 -17.01
CA GLU A 33 -0.20 -12.91 -15.86
C GLU A 33 -1.31 -13.89 -15.47
N ASP A 34 -2.01 -14.49 -16.44
CA ASP A 34 -3.01 -15.56 -16.21
C ASP A 34 -2.39 -16.86 -15.65
N MET A 35 -1.06 -16.97 -15.70
CA MET A 35 -0.29 -18.07 -15.09
C MET A 35 0.19 -17.76 -13.65
N ILE A 36 -0.07 -16.55 -13.14
CA ILE A 36 0.33 -16.11 -11.80
C ILE A 36 -0.84 -16.30 -10.85
N ALA A 37 -0.62 -17.00 -9.74
CA ALA A 37 -1.66 -17.17 -8.72
C ALA A 37 -2.06 -15.81 -8.11
N GLU A 38 -3.36 -15.59 -7.92
CA GLU A 38 -3.87 -14.50 -7.09
C GLU A 38 -3.56 -14.80 -5.62
N GLU A 39 -2.58 -14.08 -5.07
CA GLU A 39 -2.15 -14.22 -3.67
C GLU A 39 -2.02 -12.85 -3.00
N ASN A 40 -2.55 -12.75 -1.79
CA ASN A 40 -2.33 -11.58 -0.94
C ASN A 40 -0.88 -11.55 -0.41
N VAL A 41 -0.12 -10.55 -0.84
CA VAL A 41 1.28 -10.32 -0.48
C VAL A 41 1.44 -9.03 0.34
N VAL A 42 2.45 -9.00 1.21
CA VAL A 42 2.91 -7.75 1.83
C VAL A 42 3.98 -7.16 0.93
N ILE A 43 3.81 -5.89 0.60
CA ILE A 43 4.78 -5.10 -0.14
C ILE A 43 5.40 -4.10 0.83
N THR A 44 6.72 -3.95 0.76
CA THR A 44 7.45 -3.01 1.61
C THR A 44 8.41 -2.18 0.77
N ILE A 45 8.36 -0.86 0.95
CA ILE A 45 9.30 0.09 0.34
C ILE A 45 10.15 0.69 1.46
N SER A 46 11.47 0.65 1.30
CA SER A 46 12.41 1.28 2.22
C SER A 46 12.67 2.75 1.88
N HIS A 47 13.16 3.51 2.87
CA HIS A 47 13.55 4.91 2.67
C HIS A 47 14.66 5.08 1.62
N GLY A 48 15.57 4.10 1.51
CA GLY A 48 16.55 4.01 0.42
C GLY A 48 15.96 3.70 -0.98
N GLY A 49 14.63 3.60 -1.11
CA GLY A 49 13.94 3.31 -2.37
C GLY A 49 14.05 1.85 -2.81
N PHE A 50 14.26 0.91 -1.90
CA PHE A 50 14.25 -0.53 -2.22
C PHE A 50 12.86 -1.11 -2.00
N ILE A 51 12.35 -1.85 -2.99
CA ILE A 51 11.04 -2.50 -2.96
C ILE A 51 11.18 -4.03 -3.06
N LYS A 52 10.32 -4.73 -2.32
CA LYS A 52 10.16 -6.19 -2.32
C LYS A 52 8.71 -6.55 -1.99
N ARG A 53 8.29 -7.74 -2.42
CA ARG A 53 7.09 -8.42 -1.93
C ARG A 53 7.44 -9.72 -1.21
N PHE A 54 6.56 -10.19 -0.34
CA PHE A 54 6.59 -11.53 0.23
C PHE A 54 5.18 -11.96 0.68
N PRO A 55 4.86 -13.27 0.71
CA PRO A 55 3.53 -13.74 1.13
C PRO A 55 3.12 -13.28 2.54
N VAL A 56 1.84 -12.97 2.73
CA VAL A 56 1.29 -12.51 4.04
C VAL A 56 1.55 -13.49 5.18
N SER A 57 1.63 -14.80 4.88
CA SER A 57 2.04 -15.85 5.82
C SER A 57 3.43 -15.60 6.42
N GLY A 58 4.39 -15.11 5.64
CA GLY A 58 5.76 -14.82 6.05
C GLY A 58 5.92 -13.61 6.97
N TYR A 59 4.86 -12.83 7.22
CA TYR A 59 4.88 -11.74 8.19
C TYR A 59 4.52 -12.17 9.62
N ARG A 60 3.88 -13.33 9.82
CA ARG A 60 3.08 -13.59 11.03
C ARG A 60 3.92 -13.99 12.26
N ARG A 61 3.72 -13.25 13.35
CA ARG A 61 4.23 -13.44 14.74
C ARG A 61 5.74 -13.34 14.96
N GLN A 62 6.13 -12.28 15.68
CA GLN A 62 6.84 -12.46 16.95
C GLN A 62 5.82 -12.35 18.10
N GLY A 63 5.94 -13.15 19.15
CA GLY A 63 4.99 -13.15 20.28
C GLY A 63 5.22 -12.00 21.27
N ARG A 64 4.17 -11.65 22.05
CA ARG A 64 4.31 -10.74 23.21
C ARG A 64 5.42 -11.27 24.13
N GLY A 65 6.37 -10.41 24.49
CA GLY A 65 7.59 -10.78 25.21
C GLY A 65 8.84 -10.94 24.31
N GLY A 66 8.69 -10.79 22.99
CA GLY A 66 9.85 -10.59 22.09
C GLY A 66 10.69 -9.40 22.54
N ARG A 67 12.00 -9.60 22.67
CA ARG A 67 12.95 -8.54 23.04
C ARG A 67 12.96 -7.49 21.94
N GLY A 68 12.39 -6.31 22.23
CA GLY A 68 12.35 -5.20 21.28
C GLY A 68 13.74 -4.91 20.73
N VAL A 69 13.84 -4.74 19.40
CA VAL A 69 15.13 -4.54 18.72
C VAL A 69 15.74 -3.23 19.24
N THR A 70 16.82 -3.34 20.00
CA THR A 70 17.44 -2.21 20.69
C THR A 70 17.92 -1.18 19.66
N GLY A 71 17.27 -0.01 19.61
CA GLY A 71 17.53 1.02 18.60
C GLY A 71 18.85 1.76 18.82
N ALA A 72 19.98 1.13 18.46
CA ALA A 72 21.30 1.75 18.30
C ALA A 72 22.28 0.78 17.62
N THR A 73 22.21 0.61 16.29
CA THR A 73 23.19 -0.19 15.51
C THR A 73 23.66 0.58 14.28
N THR A 74 24.44 1.64 14.52
CA THR A 74 24.91 2.56 13.48
C THR A 74 25.57 1.86 12.29
N LYS A 75 25.21 2.30 11.08
CA LYS A 75 25.80 1.95 9.77
C LYS A 75 25.21 0.71 9.08
N GLU A 76 23.89 0.65 8.90
CA GLU A 76 23.25 0.24 7.61
C GLU A 76 21.72 0.47 7.60
N ASP A 77 21.27 1.55 8.25
CA ASP A 77 19.89 1.78 8.69
C ASP A 77 18.86 2.17 7.58
N ASP A 78 18.68 1.29 6.60
CA ASP A 78 17.64 1.38 5.57
C ASP A 78 16.29 0.84 6.11
N PHE A 79 15.50 1.73 6.71
CA PHE A 79 14.21 1.38 7.34
C PHE A 79 13.06 1.30 6.33
N ILE A 80 12.01 0.54 6.69
CA ILE A 80 10.79 0.43 5.88
C ILE A 80 9.92 1.66 6.11
N GLU A 81 9.69 2.44 5.05
CA GLU A 81 8.88 3.67 5.07
C GLU A 81 7.41 3.39 4.71
N HIS A 82 7.16 2.51 3.75
CA HIS A 82 5.81 2.10 3.36
C HIS A 82 5.61 0.59 3.51
N VAL A 83 4.46 0.21 4.06
CA VAL A 83 3.96 -1.18 4.12
C VAL A 83 2.51 -1.17 3.65
N PHE A 84 2.17 -2.05 2.73
CA PHE A 84 0.79 -2.26 2.27
C PHE A 84 0.56 -3.72 1.89
N VAL A 85 -0.68 -4.17 2.00
CA VAL A 85 -1.14 -5.50 1.56
C VAL A 85 -1.87 -5.33 0.23
N ALA A 86 -1.64 -6.23 -0.71
CA ALA A 86 -2.32 -6.24 -2.00
C ALA A 86 -2.27 -7.64 -2.64
N SER A 87 -3.17 -7.93 -3.58
CA SER A 87 -3.04 -9.10 -4.46
C SER A 87 -1.87 -8.93 -5.43
N THR A 88 -1.31 -10.04 -5.91
CA THR A 88 -0.34 -10.14 -7.01
C THR A 88 -0.80 -9.46 -8.32
N HIS A 89 -2.10 -9.28 -8.51
CA HIS A 89 -2.71 -8.64 -9.69
C HIS A 89 -2.87 -7.12 -9.54
N ASN A 90 -2.73 -6.57 -8.34
CA ASN A 90 -2.87 -5.14 -8.08
C ASN A 90 -1.75 -4.32 -8.75
N TYR A 91 -1.97 -3.01 -8.76
CA TYR A 91 -1.16 -1.99 -9.38
C TYR A 91 -0.55 -1.11 -8.28
N ILE A 92 0.70 -0.67 -8.45
CA ILE A 92 1.26 0.44 -7.66
C ILE A 92 1.46 1.62 -8.60
N LEU A 93 0.71 2.70 -8.39
CA LEU A 93 0.98 3.98 -9.03
C LEU A 93 2.12 4.70 -8.30
N ILE A 94 3.06 5.23 -9.09
CA ILE A 94 4.31 5.83 -8.63
C ILE A 94 4.38 7.24 -9.20
N PHE A 95 4.19 8.23 -8.34
CA PHE A 95 4.11 9.64 -8.74
C PHE A 95 5.46 10.33 -8.51
N THR A 96 5.87 11.19 -9.45
CA THR A 96 7.13 11.95 -9.35
C THR A 96 6.93 13.42 -8.99
N ASP A 97 7.97 14.04 -8.46
CA ASP A 97 8.04 15.47 -8.14
C ASP A 97 7.76 16.37 -9.36
N LYS A 98 8.16 15.93 -10.57
CA LYS A 98 7.84 16.57 -11.87
C LYS A 98 6.38 16.35 -12.33
N GLY A 99 5.53 15.68 -11.54
CA GLY A 99 4.13 15.51 -11.87
C GLY A 99 3.84 14.45 -12.93
N ARG A 100 4.64 13.38 -13.00
CA ARG A 100 4.35 12.19 -13.82
C ARG A 100 3.83 11.05 -12.96
N CYS A 101 3.15 10.11 -13.60
CA CYS A 101 2.75 8.83 -13.03
C CYS A 101 3.36 7.70 -13.85
N TYR A 102 3.91 6.72 -13.13
CA TYR A 102 4.33 5.41 -13.61
C TYR A 102 3.56 4.35 -12.85
N TRP A 103 3.63 3.10 -13.28
CA TRP A 103 3.05 1.97 -12.56
C TRP A 103 3.91 0.73 -12.68
N LEU A 104 3.67 -0.21 -11.78
CA LEU A 104 4.16 -1.59 -11.79
C LEU A 104 3.00 -2.51 -11.35
N LYS A 105 2.92 -3.72 -11.90
CA LYS A 105 2.07 -4.78 -11.31
C LYS A 105 2.77 -5.35 -10.08
N VAL A 106 1.99 -5.76 -9.08
CA VAL A 106 2.55 -6.29 -7.83
C VAL A 106 3.42 -7.52 -8.08
N HIS A 107 3.05 -8.39 -9.02
CA HIS A 107 3.87 -9.57 -9.34
C HIS A 107 5.26 -9.25 -9.94
N GLU A 108 5.45 -8.10 -10.62
CA GLU A 108 6.74 -7.66 -11.17
C GLU A 108 7.75 -7.27 -10.08
N ILE A 109 7.25 -6.98 -8.87
CA ILE A 109 8.08 -6.70 -7.71
C ILE A 109 8.81 -7.99 -7.33
N PRO A 110 10.14 -7.96 -7.11
CA PRO A 110 10.88 -9.15 -6.74
C PRO A 110 10.38 -9.69 -5.41
N GLU A 111 10.07 -10.99 -5.42
CA GLU A 111 9.84 -11.72 -4.18
C GLU A 111 11.16 -11.86 -3.41
N SER A 112 11.13 -11.61 -2.10
CA SER A 112 12.32 -11.63 -1.27
C SER A 112 11.96 -11.76 0.20
N GLY A 113 12.60 -12.71 0.90
CA GLY A 113 12.37 -12.95 2.32
C GLY A 113 12.56 -11.70 3.18
N ARG A 114 11.84 -11.63 4.33
CA ARG A 114 11.69 -10.44 5.18
C ARG A 114 12.99 -9.65 5.45
N ALA A 115 14.12 -10.32 5.62
CA ALA A 115 15.44 -9.72 5.90
C ALA A 115 16.23 -9.22 4.67
N SER A 116 15.85 -9.56 3.45
CA SER A 116 16.46 -9.01 2.22
C SER A 116 16.09 -7.53 2.06
N ARG A 117 16.95 -6.72 1.43
CA ARG A 117 16.63 -5.31 1.12
C ARG A 117 15.64 -5.17 -0.04
N GLY A 118 15.58 -6.13 -0.97
CA GLY A 118 14.83 -6.01 -2.22
C GLY A 118 15.65 -5.35 -3.33
N LYS A 119 14.96 -4.82 -4.35
CA LYS A 119 15.57 -4.16 -5.52
C LYS A 119 15.26 -2.67 -5.50
N SER A 120 16.22 -1.82 -5.89
CA SER A 120 15.94 -0.38 -6.04
C SER A 120 14.84 -0.15 -7.09
N ILE A 121 13.84 0.65 -6.73
CA ILE A 121 12.66 0.93 -7.55
C ILE A 121 13.01 1.71 -8.84
N VAL A 122 14.13 2.42 -8.84
CA VAL A 122 14.72 3.08 -10.03
C VAL A 122 15.14 2.05 -11.09
N ASN A 123 15.39 0.79 -10.71
CA ASN A 123 15.70 -0.31 -11.62
C ASN A 123 14.45 -1.13 -12.03
N LEU A 124 13.25 -0.63 -11.73
CA LEU A 124 11.96 -1.16 -12.17
C LEU A 124 11.21 -0.11 -13.00
N VAL A 125 11.17 1.14 -12.52
CA VAL A 125 10.53 2.27 -13.21
C VAL A 125 11.50 2.98 -14.14
N ALA A 126 11.15 3.12 -15.43
CA ALA A 126 11.91 3.89 -16.41
C ALA A 126 11.68 5.42 -16.25
N LYS A 127 11.94 5.95 -15.04
CA LYS A 127 11.87 7.37 -14.70
C LYS A 127 13.01 8.16 -15.35
N GLN A 128 12.87 9.49 -15.48
CA GLN A 128 14.00 10.32 -15.89
C GLN A 128 15.03 10.51 -14.75
N PRO A 129 16.31 10.80 -15.05
CA PRO A 129 17.34 10.94 -14.01
C PRO A 129 17.02 12.01 -12.97
N ASP A 130 16.42 13.13 -13.38
CA ASP A 130 16.11 14.30 -12.55
C ASP A 130 14.75 14.25 -11.84
N GLU A 131 13.96 13.21 -12.06
CA GLU A 131 12.68 12.95 -11.38
C GLU A 131 12.90 12.25 -10.04
N ASN A 132 12.37 12.80 -8.95
CA ASN A 132 12.31 12.13 -7.65
C ASN A 132 10.92 11.52 -7.45
N ILE A 133 10.81 10.43 -6.69
CA ILE A 133 9.49 9.87 -6.34
C ILE A 133 8.90 10.72 -5.21
N ALA A 134 7.63 11.11 -5.36
CA ALA A 134 6.88 11.92 -4.40
C ALA A 134 5.83 11.12 -3.62
N ALA A 135 5.27 10.05 -4.21
CA ALA A 135 4.27 9.20 -3.55
C ALA A 135 4.14 7.82 -4.21
N PHE A 136 3.66 6.86 -3.41
CA PHE A 136 3.21 5.53 -3.81
C PHE A 136 1.74 5.37 -3.49
N VAL A 137 0.96 4.88 -4.45
CA VAL A 137 -0.48 4.66 -4.30
C VAL A 137 -0.82 3.25 -4.80
N PRO A 138 -1.06 2.27 -3.91
CA PRO A 138 -1.56 0.96 -4.32
C PRO A 138 -3.02 1.08 -4.80
N VAL A 139 -3.35 0.32 -5.83
CA VAL A 139 -4.63 0.34 -6.55
C VAL A 139 -5.01 -1.09 -6.95
N GLN A 140 -6.28 -1.46 -6.84
CA GLN A 140 -6.79 -2.75 -7.32
C GLN A 140 -7.34 -2.64 -8.75
N GLU A 141 -8.34 -1.78 -8.95
CA GLU A 141 -8.98 -1.50 -10.25
C GLU A 141 -8.93 0.00 -10.59
N PHE A 142 -9.21 0.35 -11.85
CA PHE A 142 -9.18 1.74 -12.35
C PHE A 142 -10.58 2.29 -12.60
N ASP A 143 -11.32 2.50 -11.51
CA ASP A 143 -12.71 2.93 -11.54
C ASP A 143 -12.92 4.47 -11.66
N ASP A 144 -14.18 4.88 -11.81
CA ASP A 144 -14.61 6.29 -11.90
C ASP A 144 -15.10 6.89 -10.56
N LYS A 145 -15.10 6.12 -9.47
CA LYS A 145 -15.55 6.51 -8.12
C LYS A 145 -14.40 7.12 -7.32
N HIS A 146 -13.20 6.55 -7.45
CA HIS A 146 -11.98 7.01 -6.77
C HIS A 146 -11.24 8.10 -7.54
N PHE A 147 -10.45 8.88 -6.82
CA PHE A 147 -9.67 9.98 -7.36
C PHE A 147 -8.24 10.03 -6.82
N VAL A 148 -7.32 10.42 -7.69
CA VAL A 148 -5.95 10.79 -7.34
C VAL A 148 -5.91 12.28 -7.01
N ALA A 149 -5.66 12.60 -5.74
CA ALA A 149 -5.53 13.96 -5.22
C ALA A 149 -4.05 14.34 -5.04
N MET A 150 -3.49 15.05 -6.03
CA MET A 150 -2.12 15.56 -6.04
C MET A 150 -2.04 16.94 -5.38
N VAL A 151 -1.06 17.17 -4.50
CA VAL A 151 -0.79 18.46 -3.86
C VAL A 151 0.64 18.93 -4.15
N THR A 152 0.81 20.20 -4.54
CA THR A 152 2.11 20.80 -4.88
C THR A 152 2.67 21.69 -3.78
N VAL A 153 4.00 21.89 -3.81
CA VAL A 153 4.74 22.76 -2.87
C VAL A 153 4.20 24.19 -2.86
N ASN A 154 3.78 24.72 -4.02
CA ASN A 154 3.18 26.06 -4.13
C ASN A 154 1.67 26.11 -3.78
N GLY A 155 1.13 25.08 -3.11
CA GLY A 155 -0.22 25.13 -2.54
C GLY A 155 -1.35 24.93 -3.56
N ILE A 156 -1.07 24.24 -4.67
CA ILE A 156 -2.07 23.80 -5.65
C ILE A 156 -2.53 22.38 -5.29
N ILE A 157 -3.82 22.09 -5.49
CA ILE A 157 -4.38 20.74 -5.48
C ILE A 157 -4.96 20.43 -6.86
N LYS A 158 -4.77 19.20 -7.35
CA LYS A 158 -5.51 18.67 -8.48
C LYS A 158 -6.09 17.31 -8.15
N LYS A 159 -7.39 17.15 -8.38
CA LYS A 159 -8.08 15.88 -8.34
C LYS A 159 -8.29 15.36 -9.77
N THR A 160 -7.96 14.10 -10.02
CA THR A 160 -8.14 13.42 -11.32
C THR A 160 -8.70 12.04 -11.06
N THR A 161 -9.73 11.62 -11.80
CA THR A 161 -10.38 10.31 -11.66
C THR A 161 -9.37 9.17 -11.84
N LEU A 162 -9.53 8.07 -11.10
CA LEU A 162 -8.58 6.97 -11.10
C LEU A 162 -8.48 6.27 -12.47
N SER A 163 -9.61 6.12 -13.18
CA SER A 163 -9.70 5.61 -14.56
C SER A 163 -8.71 6.22 -15.57
N GLU A 164 -8.37 7.51 -15.44
CA GLU A 164 -7.36 8.19 -16.27
C GLU A 164 -5.94 7.60 -16.13
N PHE A 165 -5.68 6.82 -15.08
CA PHE A 165 -4.39 6.16 -14.82
C PHE A 165 -4.35 4.70 -15.27
N GLY A 166 -5.44 4.10 -15.76
CA GLY A 166 -5.45 2.69 -16.18
C GLY A 166 -4.59 2.38 -17.42
N ASN A 167 -4.34 3.39 -18.27
CA ASN A 167 -3.53 3.25 -19.47
C ASN A 167 -2.27 4.14 -19.40
N VAL A 168 -1.33 3.76 -18.51
CA VAL A 168 -0.01 4.39 -18.37
C VAL A 168 1.04 3.64 -19.21
N ARG A 169 1.87 4.37 -19.95
CA ARG A 169 2.94 3.79 -20.79
C ARG A 169 4.20 3.46 -19.99
N ARG A 170 5.09 2.60 -20.52
CA ARG A 170 6.38 2.25 -19.86
C ARG A 170 7.27 3.46 -19.56
N ASN A 171 7.19 4.53 -20.36
CA ASN A 171 7.86 5.81 -20.13
C ASN A 171 7.05 6.78 -19.24
N GLY A 172 6.03 6.29 -18.54
CA GLY A 172 5.13 7.09 -17.72
C GLY A 172 4.17 7.96 -18.52
N ILE A 173 3.31 8.67 -17.81
CA ILE A 173 2.38 9.67 -18.33
C ILE A 173 2.47 10.96 -17.51
N THR A 174 2.04 12.08 -18.07
CA THR A 174 1.76 13.30 -17.28
C THR A 174 0.61 13.02 -16.31
N ALA A 175 0.84 13.20 -15.01
CA ALA A 175 -0.19 13.13 -13.99
C ALA A 175 -0.81 14.51 -13.72
N ILE A 176 0.01 15.57 -13.79
CA ILE A 176 -0.38 16.98 -13.61
C ILE A 176 0.50 17.87 -14.50
N SER A 177 -0.09 18.92 -15.10
CA SER A 177 0.70 19.90 -15.86
C SER A 177 1.34 20.91 -14.90
N MET A 178 2.63 20.70 -14.62
CA MET A 178 3.39 21.47 -13.65
C MET A 178 3.60 22.93 -14.05
N ARG A 179 3.67 23.81 -13.03
CA ARG A 179 4.08 25.20 -13.19
C ARG A 179 5.59 25.31 -13.03
N LYS A 180 6.19 26.37 -13.58
CA LYS A 180 7.61 26.66 -13.36
C LYS A 180 7.87 26.80 -11.85
N ASP A 181 8.98 26.22 -11.39
CA ASP A 181 9.45 26.30 -10.00
C ASP A 181 8.42 25.75 -8.96
N ASP A 182 7.62 24.76 -9.36
CA ASP A 182 6.71 23.98 -8.50
C ASP A 182 7.01 22.49 -8.61
N ILE A 183 6.77 21.72 -7.54
CA ILE A 183 6.91 20.25 -7.52
C ILE A 183 5.74 19.61 -6.77
N VAL A 184 5.36 18.38 -7.14
CA VAL A 184 4.42 17.57 -6.36
C VAL A 184 5.07 17.19 -5.04
N LYS A 185 4.39 17.46 -3.91
CA LYS A 185 4.87 17.10 -2.57
C LYS A 185 4.18 15.87 -1.98
N ASP A 186 2.93 15.62 -2.38
CA ASP A 186 2.12 14.54 -1.83
C ASP A 186 1.01 14.13 -2.82
N VAL A 187 0.59 12.86 -2.78
CA VAL A 187 -0.49 12.33 -3.62
C VAL A 187 -1.30 11.31 -2.83
N LYS A 188 -2.62 11.51 -2.76
CA LYS A 188 -3.56 10.64 -2.05
C LYS A 188 -4.53 9.96 -3.01
N LEU A 189 -5.14 8.86 -2.56
CA LEU A 189 -6.24 8.17 -3.23
C LEU A 189 -7.51 8.37 -2.41
N THR A 190 -8.54 8.99 -2.96
CA THR A 190 -9.72 9.48 -2.22
C THR A 190 -11.02 9.00 -2.86
N ASP A 191 -12.09 8.85 -2.09
CA ASP A 191 -13.39 8.30 -2.54
C ASP A 191 -14.38 9.35 -3.07
N GLY A 192 -14.01 10.63 -3.08
CA GLY A 192 -14.89 11.75 -3.42
C GLY A 192 -15.59 12.38 -2.22
N SER A 193 -15.48 11.81 -1.02
CA SER A 193 -16.14 12.21 0.22
C SER A 193 -15.22 12.83 1.28
N GLU A 194 -13.91 12.59 1.20
CA GLU A 194 -12.92 12.85 2.25
C GLU A 194 -12.67 14.35 2.53
N ASP A 195 -12.12 14.63 3.72
CA ASP A 195 -11.49 15.93 4.03
C ASP A 195 -9.99 15.86 3.72
N ILE A 196 -9.46 16.90 3.07
CA ILE A 196 -8.02 17.06 2.85
C ILE A 196 -7.47 18.10 3.82
N ILE A 197 -6.46 17.71 4.60
CA ILE A 197 -5.63 18.62 5.40
C ILE A 197 -4.31 18.87 4.69
N ILE A 198 -3.91 20.13 4.53
CA ILE A 198 -2.62 20.53 3.94
C ILE A 198 -1.85 21.38 4.94
N GLY A 199 -0.63 20.97 5.26
CA GLY A 199 0.27 21.65 6.20
C GLY A 199 1.37 22.45 5.51
N THR A 200 1.80 23.54 6.14
CA THR A 200 2.80 24.49 5.59
C THR A 200 4.00 24.71 6.51
N HIS A 201 5.12 25.07 5.90
CA HIS A 201 6.42 25.26 6.53
C HIS A 201 6.41 26.32 7.65
N ASN A 202 5.66 27.41 7.47
CA ASN A 202 5.50 28.44 8.52
C ASN A 202 4.45 28.11 9.58
N GLY A 203 3.91 26.88 9.60
CA GLY A 203 3.02 26.42 10.67
C GLY A 203 1.55 26.80 10.50
N MET A 204 1.08 27.06 9.28
CA MET A 204 -0.35 27.08 8.94
C MET A 204 -0.80 25.70 8.43
N ALA A 205 -2.06 25.35 8.65
CA ALA A 205 -2.71 24.21 8.00
C ALA A 205 -4.14 24.58 7.56
N ILE A 206 -4.64 24.01 6.46
CA ILE A 206 -6.05 24.13 6.06
C ILE A 206 -6.69 22.75 5.98
N ARG A 207 -7.97 22.64 6.38
CA ARG A 207 -8.83 21.48 6.18
C ARG A 207 -10.00 21.90 5.30
N PHE A 208 -10.26 21.19 4.20
CA PHE A 208 -11.42 21.41 3.33
C PHE A 208 -11.89 20.08 2.74
N SER A 209 -13.20 19.94 2.48
CA SER A 209 -13.71 18.73 1.81
C SER A 209 -13.23 18.67 0.37
N GLU A 210 -12.80 17.50 -0.08
CA GLU A 210 -12.29 17.29 -1.44
C GLU A 210 -13.29 17.63 -2.55
N LYS A 211 -14.58 17.76 -2.20
CA LYS A 211 -15.66 18.18 -3.11
C LYS A 211 -15.48 19.63 -3.59
N GLU A 212 -14.78 20.48 -2.84
CA GLU A 212 -14.41 21.82 -3.30
C GLU A 212 -13.35 21.79 -4.42
N ALA A 213 -12.67 20.66 -4.65
CA ALA A 213 -11.73 20.45 -5.74
C ALA A 213 -12.36 19.52 -6.80
N ARG A 214 -12.97 20.11 -7.83
CA ARG A 214 -13.57 19.35 -8.95
C ARG A 214 -12.57 18.38 -9.60
N PRO A 215 -13.00 17.19 -10.05
CA PRO A 215 -12.19 16.36 -10.94
C PRO A 215 -11.79 17.11 -12.21
N MET A 216 -10.56 16.87 -12.67
CA MET A 216 -9.98 17.45 -13.88
C MET A 216 -9.07 16.42 -14.54
N GLY A 217 -9.00 16.41 -15.87
CA GLY A 217 -8.15 15.49 -16.61
C GLY A 217 -6.64 15.66 -16.34
N ARG A 218 -5.85 14.67 -16.75
CA ARG A 218 -4.40 14.59 -16.47
C ARG A 218 -3.62 15.85 -16.84
N SER A 219 -3.87 16.43 -18.01
CA SER A 219 -3.18 17.62 -18.53
C SER A 219 -3.51 18.95 -17.84
N ALA A 220 -4.45 18.99 -16.90
CA ALA A 220 -4.73 20.21 -16.13
C ALA A 220 -3.66 20.50 -15.06
N SER A 221 -3.50 21.77 -14.69
CA SER A 221 -2.54 22.25 -13.67
C SER A 221 -3.12 22.43 -12.27
N GLY A 222 -4.36 22.00 -12.01
CA GLY A 222 -5.00 22.12 -10.68
C GLY A 222 -5.50 23.52 -10.29
N VAL A 223 -6.04 23.62 -9.07
CA VAL A 223 -6.63 24.82 -8.45
C VAL A 223 -5.96 25.12 -7.10
N ARG A 224 -6.00 26.37 -6.62
CA ARG A 224 -5.39 26.73 -5.34
C ARG A 224 -6.06 25.98 -4.18
N ALA A 225 -5.26 25.27 -3.38
CA ALA A 225 -5.67 24.51 -2.20
C ALA A 225 -5.55 25.36 -0.92
N ILE A 226 -4.47 26.13 -0.81
CA ILE A 226 -4.18 27.04 0.30
C ILE A 226 -3.57 28.34 -0.24
N THR A 227 -3.86 29.47 0.39
CA THR A 227 -3.13 30.73 0.16
C THR A 227 -1.92 30.78 1.08
N LEU A 228 -0.75 30.48 0.52
CA LEU A 228 0.56 30.57 1.16
C LEU A 228 0.94 32.03 1.49
N ASN A 229 1.70 32.22 2.56
CA ASN A 229 2.35 33.51 2.86
C ASN A 229 3.66 33.65 2.07
N LYS A 230 4.26 34.85 2.05
CA LYS A 230 5.54 35.09 1.37
C LYS A 230 6.66 34.22 1.97
N GLY A 231 7.30 33.40 1.15
CA GLY A 231 8.34 32.45 1.60
C GLY A 231 7.80 31.24 2.37
N ASP A 232 6.50 30.97 2.26
CA ASP A 232 5.87 29.75 2.79
C ASP A 232 5.76 28.68 1.69
N LYS A 233 5.62 27.42 2.10
CA LYS A 233 5.52 26.26 1.19
C LYS A 233 4.73 25.12 1.84
N VAL A 234 4.05 24.29 1.05
CA VAL A 234 3.44 23.05 1.53
C VAL A 234 4.53 22.04 1.91
N VAL A 235 4.31 21.32 3.02
CA VAL A 235 5.24 20.29 3.53
C VAL A 235 4.62 18.89 3.63
N GLY A 236 3.31 18.77 3.43
CA GLY A 236 2.61 17.49 3.30
C GLY A 236 1.10 17.68 3.20
N ALA A 237 0.41 16.62 2.77
CA ALA A 237 -1.04 16.54 2.77
C ALA A 237 -1.51 15.28 3.52
N VAL A 238 -2.75 15.31 3.99
CA VAL A 238 -3.40 14.20 4.69
C VAL A 238 -4.83 14.09 4.19
N ASP A 239 -5.17 12.92 3.68
CA ASP A 239 -6.50 12.42 3.39
C ASP A 239 -7.12 11.84 4.67
N ILE A 240 -8.27 12.36 5.10
CA ILE A 240 -8.89 11.97 6.36
C ILE A 240 -9.92 10.88 6.13
N LYS A 241 -9.48 9.63 6.25
CA LYS A 241 -10.32 8.43 6.10
C LYS A 241 -10.98 8.03 7.42
N ARG A 242 -10.24 8.08 8.53
CA ARG A 242 -10.72 7.74 9.87
C ARG A 242 -10.88 8.99 10.71
N ARG A 243 -12.05 9.19 11.33
CA ARG A 243 -12.33 10.40 12.14
C ARG A 243 -11.74 10.36 13.55
N THR A 244 -11.23 9.19 13.96
CA THR A 244 -10.64 8.91 15.27
C THR A 244 -9.12 9.11 15.33
N THR A 245 -8.49 9.48 14.21
CA THR A 245 -7.04 9.63 14.12
C THR A 245 -6.57 10.99 14.61
N SER A 246 -5.27 11.09 14.89
CA SER A 246 -4.62 12.33 15.29
C SER A 246 -3.67 12.82 14.20
N ILE A 247 -3.48 14.13 14.11
CA ILE A 247 -2.55 14.75 13.18
C ILE A 247 -1.21 14.95 13.87
N LEU A 248 -0.20 14.21 13.40
CA LEU A 248 1.21 14.45 13.76
C LEU A 248 1.70 15.71 13.05
N ILE A 249 2.43 16.56 13.76
CA ILE A 249 3.38 17.51 13.14
C ILE A 249 4.78 17.34 13.71
N VAL A 250 5.80 17.57 12.88
CA VAL A 250 7.23 17.55 13.25
C VAL A 250 7.95 18.77 12.69
N THR A 251 8.95 19.27 13.41
CA THR A 251 9.70 20.50 13.11
C THR A 251 11.19 20.26 12.91
N GLU A 252 11.85 21.19 12.20
CA GLU A 252 13.28 21.10 11.86
C GLU A 252 14.19 21.03 13.10
N HIS A 253 13.84 21.69 14.22
CA HIS A 253 14.58 21.59 15.49
C HIS A 253 14.14 20.41 16.39
N GLY A 254 13.49 19.40 15.81
CA GLY A 254 13.20 18.14 16.52
C GLY A 254 12.07 18.22 17.54
N PHE A 255 11.15 19.18 17.40
CA PHE A 255 9.90 19.22 18.16
C PHE A 255 8.75 18.60 17.36
N GLY A 256 7.73 18.13 18.06
CA GLY A 256 6.51 17.60 17.44
C GLY A 256 5.43 17.31 18.46
N LYS A 257 4.24 16.96 17.95
CA LYS A 257 3.06 16.66 18.76
C LYS A 257 2.03 15.90 17.92
N ARG A 258 1.07 15.29 18.61
CA ARG A 258 -0.21 14.90 18.04
C ARG A 258 -1.26 15.95 18.42
N SER A 259 -2.20 16.23 17.54
CA SER A 259 -3.41 17.02 17.83
C SER A 259 -4.61 16.30 17.23
N GLU A 260 -5.76 16.32 17.90
CA GLU A 260 -6.98 15.65 17.43
C GLU A 260 -7.46 16.22 16.08
N LEU A 261 -8.24 15.44 15.32
CA LEU A 261 -8.79 15.89 14.04
C LEU A 261 -9.67 17.15 14.16
N ASP A 262 -10.49 17.24 15.22
CA ASP A 262 -11.46 18.33 15.38
C ASP A 262 -10.83 19.64 15.87
N GLU A 263 -9.59 19.59 16.36
CA GLU A 263 -8.73 20.78 16.48
C GLU A 263 -8.41 21.40 15.11
N TYR A 264 -8.70 20.73 13.99
CA TYR A 264 -8.67 21.31 12.64
C TYR A 264 -10.10 21.53 12.13
N PRO A 265 -10.71 22.71 12.37
CA PRO A 265 -12.06 22.99 11.89
C PRO A 265 -12.06 23.23 10.37
N PRO A 266 -13.02 22.68 9.60
CA PRO A 266 -13.15 22.92 8.16
C PRO A 266 -13.18 24.41 7.78
N LYS A 267 -12.61 24.71 6.60
CA LYS A 267 -12.55 26.03 5.95
C LYS A 267 -12.69 25.84 4.44
N HIS A 268 -13.06 26.89 3.71
CA HIS A 268 -13.08 26.84 2.24
C HIS A 268 -11.68 26.76 1.63
N ARG A 269 -11.57 25.94 0.59
CA ARG A 269 -10.36 25.70 -0.18
C ARG A 269 -9.81 27.00 -0.75
N GLY A 270 -8.49 27.19 -0.60
CA GLY A 270 -7.79 28.39 -1.04
C GLY A 270 -7.72 29.50 0.00
N GLY A 271 -8.36 29.36 1.17
CA GLY A 271 -8.14 30.22 2.32
C GLY A 271 -6.69 30.15 2.86
N LYS A 272 -6.36 30.97 3.86
CA LYS A 272 -5.04 30.95 4.53
C LYS A 272 -4.87 29.82 5.55
N GLY A 273 -5.92 29.05 5.83
CA GLY A 273 -5.94 28.05 6.89
C GLY A 273 -5.93 28.65 8.30
N VAL A 274 -5.44 27.86 9.25
CA VAL A 274 -5.36 28.13 10.70
C VAL A 274 -3.97 27.77 11.22
N ILE A 275 -3.53 28.39 12.33
CA ILE A 275 -2.18 28.16 12.91
C ILE A 275 -2.10 26.74 13.49
N THR A 276 -1.34 25.84 12.86
CA THR A 276 -1.00 24.51 13.40
C THR A 276 0.24 24.50 14.30
N LEU A 277 1.16 25.44 14.09
CA LEU A 277 2.39 25.55 14.86
C LEU A 277 2.75 27.03 15.05
N ARG A 278 3.07 27.43 16.30
CA ARG A 278 3.77 28.70 16.52
C ARG A 278 5.26 28.47 16.28
N VAL A 279 5.69 28.71 15.05
CA VAL A 279 7.11 28.74 14.67
C VAL A 279 7.83 29.78 15.54
N THR A 280 8.92 29.33 16.18
CA THR A 280 9.83 30.13 17.02
C THR A 280 11.24 29.62 16.81
N ASP A 281 12.27 30.41 17.10
CA ASP A 281 13.67 30.00 16.91
C ASP A 281 14.02 28.70 17.66
N LYS A 282 13.33 28.45 18.78
CA LYS A 282 13.40 27.20 19.54
C LYS A 282 12.83 25.98 18.80
N THR A 283 11.69 26.12 18.12
CA THR A 283 11.02 25.00 17.43
C THR A 283 11.48 24.82 15.99
N GLY A 284 11.89 25.91 15.34
CA GLY A 284 12.02 25.98 13.89
C GLY A 284 10.68 25.85 13.15
N LYS A 285 10.77 25.73 11.83
CA LYS A 285 9.73 25.49 10.83
C LYS A 285 9.17 24.07 10.91
N MET A 286 7.98 23.87 10.35
CA MET A 286 7.37 22.55 10.22
C MET A 286 7.96 21.80 9.01
N VAL A 287 8.39 20.56 9.22
CA VAL A 287 9.00 19.69 8.19
C VAL A 287 8.00 18.70 7.64
N GLY A 288 7.06 18.21 8.46
CA GLY A 288 6.05 17.25 8.05
C GLY A 288 4.74 17.35 8.82
N ILE A 289 3.69 16.88 8.17
CA ILE A 289 2.34 16.66 8.70
C ILE A 289 1.88 15.27 8.22
N LYS A 290 1.31 14.44 9.11
CA LYS A 290 0.85 13.07 8.80
C LYS A 290 -0.39 12.72 9.64
N GLU A 291 -1.24 11.82 9.15
CA GLU A 291 -2.17 11.08 10.02
C GLU A 291 -1.38 10.11 10.91
N ILE A 292 -1.84 9.88 12.15
CA ILE A 292 -1.26 8.88 13.04
C ILE A 292 -2.26 8.36 14.09
N GLN A 293 -2.20 7.06 14.38
CA GLN A 293 -2.89 6.36 15.46
C GLN A 293 -1.96 6.22 16.69
N GLU A 294 -2.51 5.82 17.85
CA GLU A 294 -1.68 5.66 19.08
C GLU A 294 -0.77 4.42 19.02
N THR A 295 -1.14 3.44 18.18
CA THR A 295 -0.46 2.16 17.97
C THR A 295 0.79 2.27 17.09
N ASP A 296 0.84 3.27 16.20
CA ASP A 296 1.92 3.48 15.24
C ASP A 296 3.26 3.82 15.90
N ASP A 297 4.36 3.64 15.16
CA ASP A 297 5.63 4.30 15.44
C ASP A 297 5.85 5.47 14.47
N ILE A 298 6.57 6.51 14.91
CA ILE A 298 7.21 7.47 13.99
C ILE A 298 8.66 7.08 13.75
N VAL A 299 9.18 7.42 12.58
CA VAL A 299 10.62 7.47 12.31
C VAL A 299 11.00 8.89 11.92
N VAL A 300 11.93 9.48 12.65
CA VAL A 300 12.48 10.82 12.41
C VAL A 300 13.89 10.67 11.83
N VAL A 301 14.16 11.33 10.71
CA VAL A 301 15.45 11.29 10.01
C VAL A 301 16.06 12.69 10.02
N THR A 302 17.33 12.84 10.41
CA THR A 302 18.04 14.12 10.38
C THR A 302 18.86 14.31 9.10
N ALA A 303 19.21 15.57 8.80
CA ALA A 303 20.04 15.92 7.65
C ALA A 303 21.45 15.33 7.71
N LYS A 304 21.97 15.03 8.91
CA LYS A 304 23.22 14.26 9.11
C LYS A 304 23.03 12.74 9.08
N GLY A 305 21.81 12.23 8.84
CA GLY A 305 21.51 10.80 8.77
C GLY A 305 21.31 10.10 10.12
N VAL A 306 21.01 10.85 11.19
CA VAL A 306 20.58 10.23 12.46
C VAL A 306 19.13 9.80 12.32
N ILE A 307 18.83 8.54 12.64
CA ILE A 307 17.50 7.95 12.50
C ILE A 307 17.01 7.52 13.90
N ILE A 308 15.82 7.98 14.30
CA ILE A 308 15.19 7.59 15.57
C ILE A 308 13.76 7.12 15.31
N ARG A 309 13.45 5.89 15.76
CA ARG A 309 12.09 5.34 15.83
C ARG A 309 11.56 5.47 17.26
N GLN A 310 10.31 5.93 17.43
CA GLN A 310 9.65 6.03 18.73
C GLN A 310 8.12 5.85 18.62
N PRO A 311 7.43 5.28 19.65
CA PRO A 311 5.99 5.05 19.60
C PRO A 311 5.15 6.34 19.58
N ALA A 312 4.10 6.38 18.76
CA ALA A 312 3.20 7.51 18.63
C ALA A 312 2.54 7.91 19.95
N LYS A 313 2.13 6.93 20.77
CA LYS A 313 1.58 7.13 22.13
C LYS A 313 2.48 7.97 23.07
N GLU A 314 3.80 7.93 22.90
CA GLU A 314 4.75 8.70 23.74
C GLU A 314 4.80 10.17 23.32
N ILE A 315 4.42 10.46 22.08
CA ILE A 315 4.20 11.83 21.59
C ILE A 315 2.92 12.37 22.22
N ARG A 316 3.03 13.51 22.91
CA ARG A 316 1.88 14.13 23.57
C ARG A 316 0.80 14.53 22.56
N LEU A 317 -0.42 14.06 22.82
CA LEU A 317 -1.66 14.62 22.29
C LEU A 317 -1.94 15.94 23.01
N ILE A 318 -1.94 17.07 22.28
CA ILE A 318 -2.24 18.41 22.81
C ILE A 318 -2.90 19.28 21.74
N GLY A 319 -3.63 20.30 22.19
CA GLY A 319 -4.30 21.26 21.32
C GLY A 319 -3.37 22.01 20.36
N ARG A 320 -3.93 22.49 19.25
CA ARG A 320 -3.19 22.83 18.03
C ARG A 320 -2.30 24.06 18.18
N ILE A 321 -2.66 25.08 18.97
CA ILE A 321 -1.86 26.32 19.09
C ILE A 321 -0.75 26.16 20.16
N SER A 322 0.22 25.29 19.88
CA SER A 322 1.23 24.82 20.84
C SER A 322 2.60 24.53 20.19
N GLN A 323 3.68 24.52 20.98
CA GLN A 323 5.06 24.22 20.53
C GLN A 323 5.36 22.72 20.37
N GLY A 324 4.56 21.83 20.95
CA GLY A 324 4.88 20.40 21.03
C GLY A 324 5.94 20.06 22.08
N VAL A 325 6.38 18.79 22.05
CA VAL A 325 7.47 18.24 22.85
C VAL A 325 8.68 17.93 21.98
N ARG A 326 9.87 17.77 22.57
CA ARG A 326 11.07 17.41 21.83
C ARG A 326 11.09 15.90 21.55
N LEU A 327 11.04 15.53 20.28
CA LEU A 327 11.10 14.15 19.78
C LEU A 327 12.55 13.65 19.63
N ILE A 328 13.48 14.55 19.33
CA ILE A 328 14.91 14.25 19.15
C ILE A 328 15.78 15.37 19.73
N ARG A 329 16.92 15.00 20.34
CA ARG A 329 17.99 15.95 20.68
C ARG A 329 18.96 16.00 19.51
N LEU A 330 18.92 17.09 18.75
CA LEU A 330 19.81 17.33 17.62
C LEU A 330 21.18 17.83 18.11
N GLU A 331 22.21 17.53 17.33
CA GLU A 331 23.54 18.13 17.50
C GLU A 331 23.58 19.56 16.95
N ALA A 332 24.66 20.30 17.26
CA ALA A 332 24.90 21.61 16.65
C ALA A 332 24.96 21.50 15.12
N GLY A 333 24.14 22.32 14.44
CA GLY A 333 24.03 22.30 12.98
C GLY A 333 23.43 21.02 12.39
N ASP A 334 22.67 20.23 13.15
CA ASP A 334 21.78 19.20 12.61
C ASP A 334 20.31 19.64 12.69
N GLN A 335 19.48 19.09 11.81
CA GLN A 335 18.05 19.39 11.69
C GLN A 335 17.28 18.15 11.23
N VAL A 336 16.00 18.04 11.58
CA VAL A 336 15.12 17.01 11.00
C VAL A 336 14.96 17.27 9.50
N GLY A 337 15.30 16.28 8.69
CA GLY A 337 15.12 16.30 7.24
C GLY A 337 13.76 15.74 6.81
N ASP A 338 13.29 14.65 7.45
CA ASP A 338 12.01 14.03 7.14
C ASP A 338 11.39 13.26 8.33
N VAL A 339 10.11 12.90 8.18
CA VAL A 339 9.35 12.05 9.11
C VAL A 339 8.47 11.04 8.37
N ALA A 340 8.63 9.77 8.71
CA ALA A 340 7.74 8.68 8.31
C ALA A 340 6.85 8.24 9.49
N VAL A 341 5.67 7.72 9.15
CA VAL A 341 4.81 6.97 10.08
C VAL A 341 4.89 5.51 9.66
N VAL A 342 5.22 4.64 10.60
CA VAL A 342 5.35 3.20 10.38
C VAL A 342 4.19 2.53 11.12
N PRO A 343 3.19 1.98 10.41
CA PRO A 343 2.05 1.32 11.05
C PRO A 343 2.51 0.23 12.01
N SER A 344 1.74 -0.04 13.06
CA SER A 344 2.10 -1.05 14.07
C SER A 344 2.15 -2.48 13.48
N GLU A 345 2.53 -3.49 14.26
CA GLU A 345 2.38 -4.89 13.83
C GLU A 345 0.98 -5.46 14.11
N GLU A 346 0.13 -4.75 14.90
CA GLU A 346 -1.24 -5.16 15.22
C GLU A 346 -2.21 -4.62 14.14
N ASP A 347 -2.11 -3.34 13.74
CA ASP A 347 -2.92 -2.75 12.64
C ASP A 347 -2.62 -3.39 11.27
N LYS A 348 -1.45 -4.01 11.12
CA LYS A 348 -1.10 -4.84 9.96
C LYS A 348 -1.85 -6.17 9.90
N GLU A 349 -2.58 -6.58 10.92
CA GLU A 349 -3.57 -7.66 10.78
C GLU A 349 -4.93 -7.11 10.30
N GLU A 350 -5.32 -5.86 10.61
CA GLU A 350 -6.55 -5.22 10.07
C GLU A 350 -6.44 -4.97 8.55
N LEU A 351 -5.26 -4.55 8.07
CA LEU A 351 -4.94 -4.45 6.63
C LEU A 351 -5.06 -5.79 5.87
N LYS A 352 -5.16 -6.94 6.55
CA LYS A 352 -5.43 -8.25 5.94
C LYS A 352 -6.93 -8.59 5.92
N VAL A 353 -7.74 -7.90 6.70
CA VAL A 353 -9.19 -8.11 6.77
C VAL A 353 -9.88 -7.28 5.71
N GLU A 354 -9.54 -5.99 5.56
CA GLU A 354 -10.09 -5.13 4.50
C GLU A 354 -9.82 -5.72 3.09
N ALA A 355 -8.61 -6.27 2.86
CA ALA A 355 -8.22 -6.94 1.62
C ALA A 355 -8.72 -8.40 1.47
N ALA A 356 -9.66 -8.84 2.31
CA ALA A 356 -10.20 -10.21 2.32
C ALA A 356 -11.74 -10.29 2.34
N VAL A 357 -12.44 -9.16 2.17
CA VAL A 357 -13.91 -9.12 2.10
C VAL A 357 -14.36 -9.06 0.63
N GLU A 358 -14.86 -10.22 0.15
CA GLU A 358 -15.73 -10.40 -1.03
C GLU A 358 -15.25 -9.94 -2.42
N PRO A 359 -14.89 -10.89 -3.31
CA PRO A 359 -15.51 -11.00 -4.62
C PRO A 359 -16.86 -11.72 -4.47
N GLY A 360 -17.97 -10.97 -4.43
CA GLY A 360 -19.29 -11.51 -4.10
C GLY A 360 -19.79 -12.55 -5.12
N GLY A 361 -19.99 -13.78 -4.66
CA GLY A 361 -20.61 -14.87 -5.43
C GLY A 361 -22.07 -15.08 -5.05
N GLU A 362 -23.01 -14.60 -5.88
CA GLU A 362 -24.44 -14.82 -5.68
C GLU A 362 -24.78 -16.32 -5.87
N THR A 363 -24.96 -17.06 -4.78
CA THR A 363 -25.49 -18.43 -4.83
C THR A 363 -27.00 -18.45 -5.07
N GLU A 364 -27.40 -18.23 -6.32
CA GLU A 364 -28.78 -18.44 -6.77
C GLU A 364 -29.16 -19.92 -6.61
N GLN A 365 -30.07 -20.21 -5.67
CA GLN A 365 -30.53 -21.57 -5.42
C GLN A 365 -31.54 -22.01 -6.48
N ALA A 366 -31.05 -22.67 -7.53
CA ALA A 366 -31.91 -23.30 -8.54
C ALA A 366 -32.86 -24.34 -7.90
N PRO A 367 -34.19 -24.20 -8.05
CA PRO A 367 -35.14 -25.15 -7.49
C PRO A 367 -35.15 -26.46 -8.28
N GLN A 368 -35.14 -27.60 -7.58
CA GLN A 368 -35.22 -28.92 -8.22
C GLN A 368 -36.65 -29.19 -8.73
N PRO A 369 -36.83 -29.63 -9.99
CA PRO A 369 -38.13 -30.03 -10.50
C PRO A 369 -38.52 -31.43 -9.99
N SER A 370 -39.73 -31.56 -9.42
CA SER A 370 -40.29 -32.82 -8.94
C SER A 370 -41.21 -33.48 -9.97
N LEU A 371 -40.98 -34.76 -10.32
CA LEU A 371 -41.95 -35.59 -11.06
C LEU A 371 -41.98 -37.07 -10.59
N PHE A 372 -43.14 -37.46 -10.05
CA PHE A 372 -43.86 -38.75 -10.12
C PHE A 372 -43.17 -40.13 -9.98
N GLU A 373 -43.67 -40.89 -8.97
CA GLU A 373 -44.29 -42.25 -9.03
C GLU A 373 -43.98 -43.19 -10.23
N SER A 374 -43.82 -44.53 -10.12
CA SER A 374 -44.01 -45.56 -9.04
C SER A 374 -43.31 -46.89 -9.49
N THR A 375 -43.41 -48.13 -8.97
CA THR A 375 -44.33 -48.88 -8.05
C THR A 375 -43.57 -49.94 -7.18
N ASP A 376 -44.30 -50.86 -6.52
CA ASP A 376 -44.00 -52.27 -6.13
C ASP A 376 -42.58 -52.68 -5.64
N ALA A 377 -42.38 -53.02 -4.36
CA ALA A 377 -42.59 -54.35 -3.71
C ALA A 377 -41.40 -55.35 -3.86
N THR A 378 -41.02 -56.23 -2.92
CA THR A 378 -41.70 -56.77 -1.72
C THR A 378 -40.70 -57.26 -0.65
N ALA A 379 -41.12 -57.29 0.64
CA ALA A 379 -40.65 -58.17 1.75
C ALA A 379 -39.17 -58.14 2.27
N GLY A 380 -38.98 -58.35 3.59
CA GLY A 380 -37.70 -58.80 4.17
C GLY A 380 -37.27 -58.16 5.52
N LYS A 381 -37.49 -58.84 6.65
CA LYS A 381 -36.96 -58.55 8.01
C LYS A 381 -36.84 -59.86 8.80
N PRO A 382 -36.12 -59.94 9.94
CA PRO A 382 -34.87 -59.28 10.39
C PRO A 382 -33.91 -60.38 10.99
N PRO A 383 -33.33 -60.29 12.22
CA PRO A 383 -32.34 -59.38 12.83
C PRO A 383 -30.99 -60.10 13.20
N VAL A 384 -30.05 -59.45 13.93
CA VAL A 384 -29.50 -59.94 15.24
C VAL A 384 -28.45 -59.00 15.93
N LYS A 385 -28.83 -58.55 17.13
CA LYS A 385 -28.12 -58.17 18.39
C LYS A 385 -26.55 -58.11 18.53
N LYS A 386 -26.08 -57.00 19.18
CA LYS A 386 -25.10 -56.90 20.32
C LYS A 386 -23.59 -57.22 20.07
N ALA A 387 -22.59 -56.75 20.87
CA ALA A 387 -22.48 -55.65 21.86
C ALA A 387 -21.01 -55.32 22.31
N LYS A 388 -20.82 -54.10 22.86
CA LYS A 388 -19.78 -53.53 23.77
C LYS A 388 -18.48 -54.30 24.16
N GLY A 389 -17.35 -53.55 24.15
CA GLY A 389 -16.15 -53.73 25.03
C GLY A 389 -14.83 -54.02 24.28
N GLY A 390 -13.62 -53.66 24.74
CA GLY A 390 -13.19 -52.81 25.89
C GLY A 390 -11.72 -53.11 26.34
N LYS A 391 -11.05 -52.15 27.03
CA LYS A 391 -9.64 -52.19 27.58
C LYS A 391 -8.51 -52.06 26.52
N ALA A 392 -7.54 -51.12 26.67
CA ALA A 392 -6.28 -51.09 27.46
C ALA A 392 -5.05 -51.38 26.54
N GLU A 393 -3.80 -50.95 26.75
CA GLU A 393 -2.95 -51.00 27.96
C GLU A 393 -1.86 -49.88 28.02
N LYS A 394 -0.87 -49.94 28.93
CA LYS A 394 0.13 -48.89 29.23
C LYS A 394 1.60 -49.33 29.00
N GLN A 395 2.43 -48.41 28.45
CA GLN A 395 3.85 -48.17 28.83
C GLN A 395 4.84 -49.38 28.69
N PRO A 396 6.16 -49.30 29.02
CA PRO A 396 6.96 -48.20 29.60
C PRO A 396 8.20 -47.78 28.79
N ALA A 397 9.07 -46.97 29.42
CA ALA A 397 10.25 -46.34 28.83
C ALA A 397 11.51 -47.23 28.75
N GLY A 398 12.46 -46.84 27.90
CA GLY A 398 13.84 -47.33 27.86
C GLY A 398 14.85 -46.19 27.91
N SER A 399 16.06 -46.44 28.42
CA SER A 399 17.07 -45.40 28.71
C SER A 399 18.53 -45.88 28.49
N LYS A 400 19.50 -44.96 28.69
CA LYS A 400 20.98 -44.99 28.47
C LYS A 400 21.39 -44.28 27.15
N ALA A 401 22.38 -43.38 27.06
CA ALA A 401 23.55 -42.98 27.86
C ALA A 401 24.90 -43.68 27.51
N GLY A 402 25.80 -42.89 26.90
CA GLY A 402 27.23 -43.15 26.60
C GLY A 402 27.80 -41.88 25.92
N GLN A 403 28.81 -41.17 26.45
CA GLN A 403 30.26 -41.43 26.41
C GLN A 403 30.86 -41.43 24.97
N LYS A 404 32.01 -40.77 24.66
CA LYS A 404 32.91 -39.87 25.42
C LYS A 404 33.95 -39.18 24.49
N LYS A 405 34.34 -37.94 24.85
CA LYS A 405 35.70 -37.31 24.71
C LYS A 405 36.33 -37.03 23.32
N SER A 406 37.32 -36.11 23.40
CA SER A 406 38.34 -35.68 22.42
C SER A 406 37.87 -34.98 21.12
N GLY A 407 38.59 -33.97 20.60
CA GLY A 407 39.69 -33.22 21.21
C GLY A 407 40.54 -32.45 20.17
N GLY A 408 40.93 -31.21 20.48
CA GLY A 408 41.84 -30.44 19.61
C GLY A 408 41.96 -28.97 19.99
N LYS A 409 43.13 -28.55 20.46
CA LYS A 409 43.55 -27.13 20.47
C LYS A 409 44.41 -26.89 19.22
N GLY A 410 44.00 -25.98 18.34
CA GLY A 410 44.82 -25.44 17.27
C GLY A 410 44.98 -23.93 17.46
N LYS A 411 46.20 -23.38 17.32
CA LYS A 411 46.51 -21.98 17.62
C LYS A 411 47.39 -21.41 16.51
N LYS A 412 47.10 -20.19 16.05
CA LYS A 412 47.93 -19.33 15.17
C LYS A 412 48.24 -19.88 13.76
N LYS A 413 47.93 -19.08 12.75
CA LYS A 413 48.86 -18.00 12.39
C LYS A 413 48.11 -16.68 12.31
#